data_AF-A0A1H3R7N3-F1
#
_entry.id   AF-A0A1H3R7N3-F1
#
_cell.length_a   1.000
_cell.length_b   1.000
_cell.length_c   1.000
_cell.angle_alpha   90.00
_cell.angle_beta   90.00
_cell.angle_gamma   90.00
#
_symmetry.space_group_name_H-M   'P 1'
#
loop_
_entity.id
_entity.type
_entity.pdbx_description
1 polymer ?
#
loop_
_entity_poly.entity_id
_entity_poly.type
_entity_poly.pdbx_seq_one_letter_code
_entity_poly.pdbx_strand_id
1 'polypeptide(L)'
;MPPRNVDWFSSSSADEAGGADASSAAATATAAALIPHRTRELAITYGLGARLHHGERHWDDIRDELARGWERLRGAERASWSQVEAHVEGAWRLVLAD
;
A
#
# COMPACT_ATOMS: atom_id res chain seq x y z
N MET A 1 -16.98 44.64 38.02
CA MET A 1 -16.70 43.55 37.06
C MET A 1 -16.52 42.25 37.83
N PRO A 2 -17.41 41.25 37.67
CA PRO A 2 -17.11 39.86 38.00
C PRO A 2 -16.60 39.09 36.75
N PRO A 3 -15.77 38.04 36.92
CA PRO A 3 -15.23 37.28 35.79
C PRO A 3 -16.26 36.31 35.21
N ARG A 4 -16.16 36.08 33.90
CA ARG A 4 -16.98 35.16 33.13
C ARG A 4 -16.42 33.74 33.31
N ASN A 5 -17.02 32.95 34.18
CA ASN A 5 -16.81 31.51 34.20
C ASN A 5 -17.52 30.92 32.97
N VAL A 6 -16.77 30.29 32.07
CA VAL A 6 -17.33 29.56 30.92
C VAL A 6 -17.07 28.09 31.16
N ASP A 7 -18.01 27.44 31.85
CA ASP A 7 -18.02 25.99 32.03
C ASP A 7 -18.42 25.32 30.71
N TRP A 8 -17.43 25.10 29.85
CA TRP A 8 -17.58 24.36 28.59
C TRP A 8 -17.98 22.88 28.80
N PHE A 9 -17.80 22.35 30.01
CA PHE A 9 -17.92 20.91 30.27
C PHE A 9 -19.27 20.42 30.82
N SER A 10 -20.34 21.22 30.76
CA SER A 10 -21.66 20.81 31.31
C SER A 10 -22.76 20.53 30.28
N SER A 11 -22.45 20.21 29.03
CA SER A 11 -23.45 19.58 28.14
C SER A 11 -22.81 18.72 27.06
N SER A 12 -22.75 17.41 27.33
CA SER A 12 -23.29 16.39 26.42
C SER A 12 -23.13 15.00 27.07
N SER A 13 -24.03 14.68 28.00
CA SER A 13 -24.37 13.30 28.31
C SER A 13 -25.55 12.89 27.42
N ALA A 14 -25.23 12.18 26.35
CA ALA A 14 -26.12 11.31 25.58
C ALA A 14 -25.14 10.40 24.80
N ASP A 15 -24.85 9.22 25.33
CA ASP A 15 -25.53 8.00 24.88
C ASP A 15 -25.32 7.79 23.37
N GLU A 16 -24.27 7.06 23.01
CA GLU A 16 -24.15 6.38 21.73
C GLU A 16 -23.47 5.04 22.02
N ALA A 17 -24.28 4.11 22.52
CA ALA A 17 -23.94 2.71 22.53
C ALA A 17 -24.09 2.15 21.11
N GLY A 18 -23.03 1.52 20.60
CA GLY A 18 -23.13 0.56 19.50
C GLY A 18 -22.88 1.12 18.09
N GLY A 19 -21.62 1.34 17.75
CA GLY A 19 -21.20 1.59 16.36
C GLY A 19 -19.73 1.24 16.06
N ALA A 20 -19.06 0.51 16.95
CA ALA A 20 -17.62 0.24 16.82
C ALA A 20 -17.29 -0.79 15.72
N ASP A 21 -18.27 -1.58 15.28
CA ASP A 21 -18.01 -2.70 14.38
C ASP A 21 -17.97 -2.27 12.90
N ALA A 22 -18.74 -1.25 12.50
CA ALA A 22 -18.81 -0.80 11.10
C ALA A 22 -17.59 0.03 10.68
N SER A 23 -17.14 0.98 11.51
CA SER A 23 -15.95 1.79 11.24
C SER A 23 -14.65 0.98 11.36
N SER A 24 -14.61 0.01 12.28
CA SER A 24 -13.47 -0.91 12.39
C SER A 24 -13.41 -1.87 11.19
N ALA A 25 -14.54 -2.42 10.75
CA ALA A 25 -14.61 -3.25 9.55
C ALA A 25 -14.22 -2.48 8.27
N ALA A 26 -14.68 -1.23 8.12
CA ALA A 26 -14.33 -0.37 6.98
C ALA A 26 -12.84 0.05 6.97
N ALA A 27 -12.27 0.35 8.15
CA ALA A 27 -10.85 0.65 8.29
C ALA A 27 -9.97 -0.59 7.99
N THR A 28 -10.40 -1.76 8.45
CA THR A 28 -9.71 -3.03 8.17
C THR A 28 -9.85 -3.44 6.71
N ALA A 29 -10.99 -3.16 6.07
CA ALA A 29 -11.21 -3.39 4.64
C ALA A 29 -10.37 -2.45 3.76
N THR A 30 -10.21 -1.19 4.18
CA THR A 30 -9.30 -0.25 3.50
C THR A 30 -7.84 -0.70 3.64
N ALA A 31 -7.44 -1.20 4.81
CA ALA A 31 -6.12 -1.77 5.03
C ALA A 31 -5.89 -3.09 4.27
N ALA A 32 -6.93 -3.91 4.09
CA ALA A 32 -6.87 -5.16 3.31
C ALA A 32 -6.85 -4.91 1.79
N ALA A 33 -7.36 -3.77 1.32
CA ALA A 33 -7.33 -3.36 -0.08
C ALA A 33 -5.99 -2.72 -0.49
N LEU A 34 -5.26 -2.13 0.46
CA LEU A 34 -3.87 -1.73 0.25
C LEU A 34 -2.97 -2.97 0.28
N ILE A 35 -2.15 -3.11 -0.74
CA ILE A 35 -1.07 -4.10 -0.77
C ILE A 35 -0.26 -3.95 0.52
N PRO A 36 -0.03 -5.04 1.29
CA PRO A 36 0.73 -4.95 2.52
C PRO A 36 2.09 -4.28 2.27
N HIS A 37 2.54 -3.44 3.20
CA HIS A 37 3.76 -2.67 3.04
C HIS A 37 4.96 -3.54 2.63
N ARG A 38 5.13 -4.69 3.30
CA ARG A 38 6.16 -5.68 2.98
C ARG A 38 6.10 -6.16 1.54
N THR A 39 4.89 -6.40 1.03
CA THR A 39 4.69 -6.84 -0.36
C THR A 39 5.03 -5.71 -1.34
N ARG A 40 4.71 -4.45 -1.00
CA ARG A 40 5.14 -3.28 -1.78
C ARG A 40 6.66 -3.12 -1.79
N GLU A 41 7.32 -3.29 -0.65
CA GLU A 41 8.79 -3.26 -0.56
C GLU A 41 9.45 -4.36 -1.42
N LEU A 42 8.88 -5.57 -1.39
CA LEU A 42 9.32 -6.68 -2.22
C LEU A 42 9.19 -6.36 -3.71
N ALA A 43 8.07 -5.77 -4.13
CA ALA A 43 7.83 -5.36 -5.51
C ALA A 43 8.83 -4.30 -5.99
N ILE A 44 9.08 -3.27 -5.17
CA ILE A 44 10.05 -2.21 -5.49
C ILE A 44 11.45 -2.81 -5.63
N THR A 45 11.87 -3.63 -4.66
CA THR A 45 13.19 -4.28 -4.67
C THR A 45 13.35 -5.18 -5.90
N TYR A 46 12.30 -5.91 -6.25
CA TYR A 46 12.28 -6.76 -7.43
C TYR A 46 12.44 -5.95 -8.73
N GLY A 47 11.71 -4.83 -8.87
CA GLY A 47 11.83 -3.94 -10.03
C GLY A 47 13.21 -3.31 -10.17
N LEU A 48 13.81 -2.87 -9.06
CA LEU A 48 15.19 -2.36 -9.05
C LEU A 48 16.20 -3.44 -9.47
N GLY A 49 16.11 -4.64 -8.89
CA GLY A 49 17.00 -5.75 -9.22
C GLY A 49 16.86 -6.19 -10.68
N ALA A 50 15.63 -6.29 -11.18
CA ALA A 50 15.35 -6.60 -12.57
C ALA A 50 16.02 -5.59 -13.51
N ARG A 51 15.94 -4.29 -13.19
CA ARG A 51 16.55 -3.24 -14.00
C ARG A 51 18.07 -3.30 -14.03
N LEU A 52 18.71 -3.63 -12.91
CA LEU A 52 20.16 -3.83 -12.84
C LEU A 52 20.62 -5.03 -13.68
N HIS A 53 19.81 -6.09 -13.79
CA HIS A 53 20.14 -7.27 -14.58
C HIS A 53 19.79 -7.15 -16.07
N HIS A 54 18.79 -6.34 -16.42
CA HIS A 54 18.21 -6.30 -17.76
C HIS A 54 18.12 -4.89 -18.36
N GLY A 55 19.00 -3.97 -17.93
CA GLY A 55 18.92 -2.52 -18.18
C GLY A 55 18.88 -2.07 -19.64
N GLU A 56 19.25 -2.92 -20.59
CA GLU A 56 19.17 -2.61 -22.03
C GLU A 56 17.78 -2.88 -22.63
N ARG A 57 16.92 -3.61 -21.93
CA ARG A 57 15.60 -4.01 -22.43
C ARG A 57 14.53 -2.96 -22.11
N HIS A 58 13.49 -2.91 -22.94
CA HIS A 58 12.30 -2.11 -22.66
C HIS A 58 11.38 -2.84 -21.67
N TRP A 59 10.62 -2.05 -20.91
CA TRP A 59 9.62 -2.58 -19.97
C TRP A 59 8.64 -3.53 -20.64
N ASP A 60 8.11 -3.15 -21.81
CA ASP A 60 7.10 -3.94 -22.53
C ASP A 60 7.63 -5.31 -22.97
N ASP A 61 8.93 -5.42 -23.25
CA ASP A 61 9.58 -6.67 -23.67
C ASP A 61 9.86 -7.64 -22.52
N ILE A 62 9.97 -7.13 -21.30
CA ILE A 62 10.37 -7.92 -20.12
C ILE A 62 9.25 -8.10 -19.10
N ARG A 63 8.19 -7.28 -19.15
CA ARG A 63 7.06 -7.32 -18.22
C ARG A 63 6.52 -8.73 -18.01
N ASP A 64 6.29 -9.47 -19.10
CA ASP A 64 5.70 -10.80 -19.02
C ASP A 64 6.66 -11.83 -18.39
N GLU A 65 7.97 -11.64 -18.54
CA GLU A 65 8.99 -12.44 -17.88
C GLU A 65 9.06 -12.12 -16.38
N LEU A 66 8.98 -10.84 -16.02
CA LEU A 66 8.90 -10.39 -14.63
C LEU A 66 7.62 -10.85 -13.95
N ALA A 67 6.49 -10.89 -14.66
CA ALA A 67 5.24 -11.44 -14.14
C ALA A 67 5.40 -12.92 -13.75
N ARG A 68 6.04 -13.72 -14.62
CA ARG A 68 6.34 -15.12 -14.32
C ARG A 68 7.36 -15.27 -13.19
N GLY A 69 8.33 -14.36 -13.10
CA GLY A 69 9.32 -14.30 -12.04
C GLY A 69 8.71 -13.96 -10.68
N TRP A 70 7.77 -13.02 -10.67
CA TRP A 70 7.04 -12.59 -9.48
C TRP A 70 6.27 -13.75 -8.84
N GLU A 71 5.55 -14.55 -9.64
CA GLU A 71 4.80 -15.69 -9.11
C GLU A 71 5.71 -16.75 -8.45
N ARG A 72 6.98 -16.86 -8.88
CA ARG A 72 7.98 -17.71 -8.20
C ARG A 72 8.55 -17.05 -6.96
N LEU A 73 8.75 -15.73 -6.97
CA LEU A 73 9.44 -14.98 -5.92
C LEU A 73 8.53 -14.65 -4.72
N ARG A 74 7.25 -14.34 -4.96
CA ARG A 74 6.28 -13.95 -3.92
C ARG A 74 6.09 -14.99 -2.83
N GLY A 75 6.31 -16.28 -3.13
CA GLY A 75 6.15 -17.39 -2.19
C GLY A 75 4.82 -17.34 -1.43
N ALA A 76 4.88 -17.04 -0.13
CA ALA A 76 3.72 -16.96 0.77
C ALA A 76 2.91 -15.66 0.68
N GLU A 77 3.44 -14.61 0.05
CA GLU A 77 2.73 -13.35 -0.12
C GLU A 77 1.51 -13.55 -1.02
N ARG A 78 0.37 -12.95 -0.65
CA ARG A 78 -0.90 -13.13 -1.38
C ARG A 78 -1.11 -12.17 -2.57
N ALA A 79 -0.16 -11.28 -2.86
CA ALA A 79 -0.33 -10.30 -3.93
C ALA A 79 -0.04 -10.85 -5.34
N SER A 80 -1.01 -10.73 -6.24
CA SER A 80 -0.85 -11.08 -7.65
C SER A 80 0.03 -10.06 -8.38
N TRP A 81 0.60 -10.47 -9.51
CA TRP A 81 1.33 -9.57 -10.40
C TRP A 81 0.56 -8.27 -10.68
N SER A 82 -0.73 -8.35 -11.03
CA SER A 82 -1.55 -7.16 -11.36
C SER A 82 -1.66 -6.15 -10.22
N GLN A 83 -1.50 -6.57 -8.96
CA GLN A 83 -1.49 -5.66 -7.83
C GLN A 83 -0.15 -4.94 -7.74
N VAL A 84 0.96 -5.65 -7.96
CA VAL A 84 2.31 -5.12 -7.73
C VAL A 84 2.97 -4.51 -8.97
N GLU A 85 2.45 -4.78 -10.17
CA GLU A 85 3.05 -4.40 -11.45
C GLU A 85 3.43 -2.93 -11.49
N ALA A 86 2.52 -2.03 -11.10
CA ALA A 86 2.77 -0.60 -11.08
C ALA A 86 3.95 -0.20 -10.16
N HIS A 87 4.15 -0.92 -9.05
CA HIS A 87 5.27 -0.69 -8.15
C HIS A 87 6.59 -1.22 -8.73
N VAL A 88 6.55 -2.38 -9.39
CA VAL A 88 7.71 -2.97 -10.08
C VAL A 88 8.15 -2.08 -11.24
N GLU A 89 7.19 -1.62 -12.06
CA GLU A 89 7.42 -0.72 -13.19
C GLU A 89 7.98 0.62 -12.76
N GLY A 90 7.38 1.23 -11.72
CA GLY A 90 7.87 2.48 -11.15
C GLY A 90 9.32 2.34 -10.69
N ALA A 91 9.63 1.26 -9.97
CA ALA A 91 10.98 0.97 -9.51
C ALA A 91 11.96 0.70 -10.68
N TRP A 92 11.53 -0.01 -11.71
CA TRP A 92 12.32 -0.24 -12.93
C TRP A 92 12.67 1.08 -13.64
N ARG A 93 11.71 2.01 -13.72
CA ARG A 93 11.89 3.31 -14.38
C ARG A 93 12.69 4.31 -13.55
N LEU A 94 12.70 4.19 -12.22
CA LEU A 94 13.49 5.08 -11.36
C LEU A 94 14.99 5.06 -11.72
N VAL A 95 15.54 3.90 -12.09
CA VAL A 95 16.96 3.78 -12.46
C VAL A 95 17.28 4.43 -13.82
N LEU A 96 16.28 4.67 -14.68
CA LEU A 96 16.47 5.35 -15.97
C LEU A 96 16.56 6.88 -15.85
N ALA A 97 16.27 7.43 -14.68
CA ALA A 97 16.20 8.88 -14.46
C ALA A 97 17.51 9.51 -13.95
N ASP A 98 18.59 8.72 -13.84
CA ASP A 98 19.95 9.16 -13.49
C ASP A 98 20.89 9.02 -14.70
#